data_AF-A0A9W8X5F4-F1
#
_entry.id   AF-A0A9W8X5F4-F1
#
_cell.length_a   1.000
_cell.length_b   1.000
_cell.length_c   1.000
_cell.angle_alpha   90.00
_cell.angle_beta   90.00
_cell.angle_gamma   90.00
#
_symmetry.space_group_name_H-M   'P 1'
#
loop_
_entity.id
_entity.type
_entity.pdbx_description
1 polymer ?
#
loop_
_entity_poly.entity_id
_entity_poly.type
_entity_poly.pdbx_seq_one_letter_code
_entity_poly.pdbx_strand_id
1 'polypeptide(L)'
;MIASQHQEDAQFRILQFMAGYDPSIAVTRTGFRAIARTQLTHAKTEQERDWAELKGPSWPPWKESRTAMDEGKGYDYGASRASKILHRMFEAGYAARSWEEVAEVYAGWDTDLSPTIQTRALLPYGFRGDRAHRLWAARIRTTRTRREAWAAFLAHEASEAGTHEDIYLAMFEKLYYMEVSRKEDGELHQDMHLDGSQEVIQSSEDQAATLLPGDMKEVLSEPASPLHNVYLSETVPTYEQLYNRMLSKGIRPTGRLLAFLLETYPDFATLYKLLEKCSGDFKGGIGCLLAGPHDETSTIHHVPDYFLAAFFRFLCRFGQPTRGISATTAFLERKQHIREFMFNQNYLLEYAYALLLHYKPRYQPIWTAFMERIVFSRFGSNLLYHEKDSQIGITDTQYSIVIRLLDTLGSVGVDVEGDLFNLACTATRYAAQAVHRGRFSFSQGRNFLNDRSYRLRTLFHHLVGAHADPDVPAHSTGIPPHIPGPAELHAYVRALGVLRDYEGLYSFSTWLTKHNIEVIARARAQHGGSDMLFRTLVALRAATGGWLEEGLDARPKAPEEIKELIKAQISSVEKWGGWPSQKYVQLYIEGHVKSATPEVGGR
;
A
#
# COMPACT_ATOMS: atom_id res chain seq x y z
N MET A 1 -8.94 -1.05 1.55
CA MET A 1 -8.43 -0.20 2.65
C MET A 1 -9.25 -0.54 3.88
N ILE A 2 -8.66 -0.93 5.01
CA ILE A 2 -9.41 -1.37 6.21
C ILE A 2 -10.27 -0.25 6.82
N ALA A 3 -9.85 1.00 6.62
CA ALA A 3 -10.69 2.16 6.93
C ALA A 3 -12.09 2.07 6.30
N SER A 4 -12.25 1.39 5.16
CA SER A 4 -13.56 1.28 4.49
C SER A 4 -14.53 0.40 5.26
N GLN A 5 -14.08 -0.70 5.89
CA GLN A 5 -14.94 -1.60 6.66
C GLN A 5 -15.41 -0.93 7.96
N HIS A 6 -14.52 -0.26 8.69
CA HIS A 6 -14.92 0.51 9.86
C HIS A 6 -15.82 1.70 9.51
N GLN A 7 -15.57 2.37 8.38
CA GLN A 7 -16.46 3.42 7.87
C GLN A 7 -17.83 2.85 7.50
N GLU A 8 -17.89 1.68 6.86
CA GLU A 8 -19.13 0.99 6.51
C GLU A 8 -19.92 0.60 7.76
N ASP A 9 -19.28 -0.02 8.76
CA ASP A 9 -19.91 -0.38 10.04
C ASP A 9 -20.48 0.85 10.77
N ALA A 10 -19.72 1.95 10.79
CA ALA A 10 -20.18 3.21 11.37
C ALA A 10 -21.36 3.81 10.58
N GLN A 11 -21.28 3.81 9.25
CA GLN A 11 -22.36 4.27 8.37
C GLN A 11 -23.62 3.42 8.57
N PHE A 12 -23.50 2.10 8.70
CA PHE A 12 -24.62 1.19 8.93
C PHE A 12 -25.35 1.51 10.24
N ARG A 13 -24.62 1.74 11.34
CA ARG A 13 -25.21 2.14 12.63
C ARG A 13 -25.98 3.46 12.52
N ILE A 14 -25.43 4.44 11.79
CA ILE A 14 -26.10 5.72 11.56
C ILE A 14 -27.38 5.52 10.74
N LEU A 15 -27.33 4.73 9.67
CA LEU A 15 -28.50 4.45 8.83
C LEU A 15 -29.59 3.70 9.59
N GLN A 16 -29.21 2.74 10.44
CA GLN A 16 -30.15 2.02 11.31
C GLN A 16 -30.82 2.97 12.31
N PHE A 17 -30.05 3.88 12.92
CA PHE A 17 -30.59 4.92 13.80
C PHE A 17 -31.58 5.83 13.05
N MET A 18 -31.24 6.28 11.84
CA MET A 18 -32.11 7.12 11.01
C MET A 18 -33.42 6.42 10.64
N ALA A 19 -33.37 5.11 10.35
CA ALA A 19 -34.54 4.29 10.02
C ALA A 19 -35.45 4.01 11.22
N GLY A 20 -34.93 4.08 12.45
CA GLY A 20 -35.67 3.82 13.68
C GLY A 20 -36.55 4.97 14.18
N TYR A 21 -36.50 6.14 13.53
CA TYR A 21 -37.36 7.29 13.85
C TYR A 21 -38.70 7.25 13.09
N ASP A 22 -39.73 7.91 13.64
CA ASP A 22 -41.03 8.10 12.98
C ASP A 22 -41.37 9.61 12.84
N PRO A 23 -41.47 10.16 11.61
CA PRO A 23 -41.10 9.51 10.35
C PRO A 23 -39.59 9.28 10.23
N SER A 24 -39.18 8.30 9.42
CA SER A 24 -37.77 7.98 9.20
C SER A 24 -36.97 9.19 8.71
N ILE A 25 -35.76 9.38 9.23
CA ILE A 25 -34.90 10.49 8.80
C ILE A 25 -34.37 10.19 7.39
N ALA A 26 -34.68 11.06 6.43
CA ALA A 26 -34.25 10.90 5.04
C ALA A 26 -32.73 11.05 4.87
N VAL A 27 -32.14 10.19 4.03
CA VAL A 27 -30.71 10.27 3.66
C VAL A 27 -30.49 11.44 2.71
N THR A 28 -29.57 12.34 3.06
CA THR A 28 -29.24 13.49 2.21
C THR A 28 -28.37 13.08 1.01
N ARG A 29 -28.30 13.94 -0.03
CA ARG A 29 -27.33 13.78 -1.14
C ARG A 29 -25.90 13.52 -0.63
N THR A 30 -25.44 14.28 0.37
CA THR A 30 -24.10 14.10 0.94
C THR A 30 -23.95 12.74 1.63
N GLY A 31 -25.02 12.27 2.30
CA GLY A 31 -25.08 10.91 2.88
C GLY A 31 -24.92 9.82 1.82
N PHE A 32 -25.72 9.87 0.75
CA PHE A 32 -25.60 8.93 -0.38
C PHE A 32 -24.19 8.94 -0.99
N ARG A 33 -23.61 10.13 -1.23
CA ARG A 33 -22.23 10.24 -1.73
C ARG A 33 -21.21 9.63 -0.78
N ALA A 34 -21.37 9.83 0.53
CA ALA A 34 -20.46 9.27 1.52
C ALA A 34 -20.50 7.73 1.51
N ILE A 35 -21.70 7.15 1.43
CA ILE A 35 -21.89 5.69 1.36
C ILE A 35 -21.32 5.14 0.05
N ALA A 36 -21.68 5.72 -1.09
CA ALA A 36 -21.18 5.29 -2.40
C ALA A 36 -19.64 5.37 -2.49
N ARG A 37 -19.05 6.44 -1.96
CA ARG A 37 -17.59 6.62 -1.88
C ARG A 37 -16.94 5.53 -1.04
N THR A 38 -17.53 5.14 0.09
CA THR A 38 -17.02 4.04 0.91
C THR A 38 -17.10 2.74 0.12
N GLN A 39 -18.25 2.42 -0.48
CA GLN A 39 -18.45 1.19 -1.29
C GLN A 39 -17.45 1.07 -2.45
N LEU A 40 -17.13 2.17 -3.14
CA LEU A 40 -16.12 2.19 -4.21
C LEU A 40 -14.70 1.81 -3.74
N THR A 41 -14.40 1.78 -2.44
CA THR A 41 -13.07 1.40 -1.94
C THR A 41 -12.95 -0.08 -1.55
N HIS A 42 -14.07 -0.81 -1.49
CA HIS A 42 -14.09 -2.24 -1.18
C HIS A 42 -13.63 -3.07 -2.37
N ALA A 43 -13.12 -4.27 -2.08
CA ALA A 43 -12.93 -5.29 -3.10
C ALA A 43 -14.29 -5.75 -3.65
N LYS A 44 -14.30 -6.24 -4.90
CA LYS A 44 -15.50 -6.83 -5.50
C LYS A 44 -16.05 -7.98 -4.64
N THR A 45 -17.36 -7.99 -4.42
CA THR A 45 -18.13 -9.13 -3.89
C THR A 45 -18.14 -10.30 -4.87
N GLU A 46 -18.57 -11.47 -4.43
CA GLU A 46 -18.71 -12.64 -5.31
C GLU A 46 -19.60 -12.34 -6.53
N GLN A 47 -20.72 -11.67 -6.33
CA GLN A 47 -21.59 -11.21 -7.43
C GLN A 47 -20.87 -10.24 -8.38
N GLU A 48 -20.16 -9.25 -7.85
CA GLU A 48 -19.42 -8.27 -8.66
C GLU A 48 -18.24 -8.92 -9.42
N ARG A 49 -17.63 -9.96 -8.83
CA ARG A 49 -16.57 -10.76 -9.48
C ARG A 49 -17.14 -11.59 -10.62
N ASP A 50 -18.23 -12.31 -10.39
CA ASP A 50 -18.93 -13.08 -11.41
C ASP A 50 -19.36 -12.19 -12.59
N TRP A 51 -19.94 -11.01 -12.31
CA TRP A 51 -20.24 -10.04 -13.37
C TRP A 51 -18.99 -9.54 -14.11
N ALA A 52 -17.90 -9.27 -13.39
CA ALA A 52 -16.65 -8.81 -13.99
C ALA A 52 -15.99 -9.87 -14.88
N GLU A 53 -16.21 -11.16 -14.61
CA GLU A 53 -15.74 -12.26 -15.45
C GLU A 53 -16.57 -12.42 -16.72
N LEU A 54 -17.87 -12.11 -16.69
CA LEU A 54 -18.73 -12.12 -17.86
C LEU A 54 -18.48 -10.97 -18.84
N LYS A 55 -17.63 -10.00 -18.48
CA LYS A 55 -17.25 -8.90 -19.38
C LYS A 55 -16.36 -9.41 -20.51
N GLY A 56 -16.89 -9.35 -21.73
CA GLY A 56 -16.21 -9.78 -22.95
C GLY A 56 -14.93 -9.00 -23.23
N PRO A 57 -13.99 -9.56 -24.01
CA PRO A 57 -12.67 -8.99 -24.26
C PRO A 57 -12.67 -7.72 -25.15
N SER A 58 -13.77 -7.41 -25.82
CA SER A 58 -13.93 -6.19 -26.62
C SER A 58 -14.10 -4.92 -25.75
N TRP A 59 -13.96 -3.73 -26.34
CA TRP A 59 -14.23 -2.45 -25.69
C TRP A 59 -15.32 -1.66 -26.45
N PRO A 60 -16.40 -1.19 -25.79
CA PRO A 60 -16.71 -1.39 -24.37
C PRO A 60 -16.89 -2.89 -24.00
N PRO A 61 -16.61 -3.27 -22.74
CA PRO A 61 -16.62 -4.65 -22.26
C PRO A 61 -18.05 -5.17 -22.05
N TRP A 62 -18.80 -5.34 -23.14
CA TRP A 62 -20.14 -5.90 -23.12
C TRP A 62 -20.13 -7.33 -22.61
N LYS A 63 -21.22 -7.71 -21.94
CA LYS A 63 -21.39 -9.05 -21.37
C LYS A 63 -21.37 -10.11 -22.48
N GLU A 64 -20.61 -11.17 -22.27
CA GLU A 64 -20.63 -12.41 -23.05
C GLU A 64 -21.07 -13.56 -22.14
N SER A 65 -22.20 -14.19 -22.46
CA SER A 65 -22.68 -15.36 -21.71
C SER A 65 -21.74 -16.54 -21.94
N ARG A 66 -21.19 -17.11 -20.87
CA ARG A 66 -20.32 -18.29 -20.92
C ARG A 66 -21.11 -19.59 -20.78
N THR A 67 -22.20 -19.54 -20.04
CA THR A 67 -23.13 -20.65 -19.79
C THR A 67 -24.57 -20.22 -20.01
N ALA A 68 -25.49 -21.18 -20.15
CA ALA A 68 -26.92 -20.89 -20.25
C ALA A 68 -27.49 -20.20 -18.99
N MET A 69 -26.89 -20.43 -17.81
CA MET A 69 -27.27 -19.74 -16.57
C MET A 69 -26.95 -18.25 -16.60
N ASP A 70 -26.02 -17.82 -17.46
CA ASP A 70 -25.63 -16.43 -17.56
C ASP A 70 -26.62 -15.61 -18.38
N GLU A 71 -27.45 -16.22 -19.24
CA GLU A 71 -28.37 -15.51 -20.13
C GLU A 71 -29.27 -14.51 -19.37
N GLY A 72 -29.78 -14.92 -18.21
CA GLY A 72 -30.64 -14.09 -17.35
C GLY A 72 -29.92 -12.96 -16.60
N LYS A 73 -28.57 -12.95 -16.54
CA LYS A 73 -27.81 -11.90 -15.84
C LYS A 73 -27.84 -10.59 -16.64
N GLY A 74 -28.70 -9.65 -16.25
CA GLY A 74 -28.84 -8.34 -16.89
C GLY A 74 -28.16 -7.20 -16.13
N TYR A 75 -28.59 -5.96 -16.43
CA TYR A 75 -28.12 -4.74 -15.78
C TYR A 75 -28.23 -4.80 -14.25
N ASP A 76 -29.38 -5.23 -13.71
CA ASP A 76 -29.60 -5.30 -12.26
C ASP A 76 -28.66 -6.26 -11.54
N TYR A 77 -28.25 -7.34 -12.23
CA TYR A 77 -27.25 -8.27 -11.73
C TYR A 77 -25.85 -7.66 -11.76
N GLY A 78 -25.55 -6.90 -12.82
CA GLY A 78 -24.28 -6.20 -13.00
C GLY A 78 -24.11 -4.89 -12.23
N ALA A 79 -25.17 -4.39 -11.60
CA ALA A 79 -25.12 -3.20 -10.76
C ALA A 79 -24.30 -3.48 -9.50
N SER A 80 -23.13 -2.83 -9.39
CA SER A 80 -22.27 -2.91 -8.22
C SER A 80 -22.94 -2.31 -6.98
N ARG A 81 -22.40 -2.57 -5.79
CA ARG A 81 -22.90 -1.96 -4.55
C ARG A 81 -22.94 -0.44 -4.63
N ALA A 82 -21.90 0.17 -5.21
CA ALA A 82 -21.84 1.62 -5.40
C ALA A 82 -22.94 2.12 -6.36
N SER A 83 -23.13 1.45 -7.50
CA SER A 83 -24.17 1.78 -8.49
C SER A 83 -25.58 1.66 -7.88
N LYS A 84 -25.84 0.59 -7.11
CA LYS A 84 -27.10 0.42 -6.36
C LYS A 84 -27.38 1.59 -5.40
N ILE A 85 -26.37 2.10 -4.70
CA ILE A 85 -26.52 3.28 -3.83
C ILE A 85 -26.83 4.54 -4.65
N LEU A 86 -26.23 4.70 -5.83
CA LEU A 86 -26.51 5.82 -6.74
C LEU A 86 -27.93 5.75 -7.33
N HIS A 87 -28.45 4.54 -7.62
CA HIS A 87 -29.85 4.35 -8.01
C HIS A 87 -30.81 4.71 -6.88
N ARG A 88 -30.55 4.25 -5.65
CA ARG A 88 -31.36 4.65 -4.48
C ARG A 88 -31.35 6.16 -4.26
N MET A 89 -30.22 6.81 -4.52
CA MET A 89 -30.12 8.26 -4.47
C MET A 89 -31.04 8.94 -5.51
N PHE A 90 -31.11 8.40 -6.73
CA PHE A 90 -32.01 8.90 -7.76
C PHE A 90 -33.49 8.67 -7.41
N GLU A 91 -33.84 7.47 -6.92
CA GLU A 91 -35.18 7.12 -6.43
C GLU A 91 -35.63 8.05 -5.28
N ALA A 92 -34.71 8.49 -4.42
CA ALA A 92 -34.96 9.47 -3.37
C ALA A 92 -35.15 10.92 -3.89
N GLY A 93 -35.16 11.14 -5.21
CA GLY A 93 -35.41 12.42 -5.85
C GLY A 93 -34.16 13.27 -6.10
N TYR A 94 -32.95 12.73 -5.89
CA TYR A 94 -31.72 13.47 -6.16
C TYR A 94 -31.18 13.18 -7.57
N ALA A 95 -31.40 14.13 -8.49
CA ALA A 95 -30.83 14.04 -9.83
C ALA A 95 -29.30 13.93 -9.85
N ALA A 96 -28.77 13.14 -10.79
CA ALA A 96 -27.35 12.99 -11.02
C ALA A 96 -26.69 14.34 -11.35
N ARG A 97 -25.45 14.51 -10.89
CA ARG A 97 -24.56 15.59 -11.29
C ARG A 97 -23.22 14.93 -11.64
N SER A 98 -22.30 15.72 -12.19
CA SER A 98 -20.87 15.37 -12.37
C SER A 98 -20.19 14.47 -11.32
N TRP A 99 -20.55 14.54 -10.03
CA TRP A 99 -19.94 13.66 -9.04
C TRP A 99 -20.50 12.25 -9.15
N GLU A 100 -21.82 12.16 -9.22
CA GLU A 100 -22.57 10.92 -9.41
C GLU A 100 -22.21 10.28 -10.76
N GLU A 101 -22.08 11.07 -11.84
CA GLU A 101 -21.64 10.57 -13.16
C GLU A 101 -20.24 9.92 -13.11
N VAL A 102 -19.27 10.57 -12.47
CA VAL A 102 -17.94 10.00 -12.29
C VAL A 102 -17.99 8.77 -11.39
N ALA A 103 -18.76 8.82 -10.30
CA ALA A 103 -18.90 7.68 -9.39
C ALA A 103 -19.53 6.47 -10.08
N GLU A 104 -20.49 6.68 -10.99
CA GLU A 104 -21.11 5.62 -11.80
C GLU A 104 -20.09 4.98 -12.75
N VAL A 105 -19.23 5.79 -13.40
CA VAL A 105 -18.12 5.30 -14.24
C VAL A 105 -17.19 4.37 -13.45
N TYR A 106 -16.83 4.73 -12.22
CA TYR A 106 -16.04 3.84 -11.34
C TYR A 106 -16.83 2.63 -10.84
N ALA A 107 -18.15 2.76 -10.71
CA ALA A 107 -19.05 1.69 -10.30
C ALA A 107 -19.29 0.64 -11.40
N GLY A 108 -18.87 0.91 -12.65
CA GLY A 108 -18.85 -0.03 -13.76
C GLY A 108 -19.74 0.34 -14.96
N TRP A 109 -20.29 1.56 -14.99
CA TRP A 109 -21.21 2.02 -16.05
C TRP A 109 -20.92 3.47 -16.45
N ASP A 110 -20.79 3.75 -17.73
CA ASP A 110 -20.67 5.12 -18.24
C ASP A 110 -22.03 5.80 -18.35
N THR A 111 -22.01 7.11 -18.51
CA THR A 111 -23.15 8.01 -18.73
C THR A 111 -23.99 7.69 -19.96
N ASP A 112 -23.44 6.96 -20.93
CA ASP A 112 -24.15 6.45 -22.12
C ASP A 112 -24.66 5.00 -21.95
N LEU A 113 -24.61 4.48 -20.72
CA LEU A 113 -24.96 3.10 -20.34
C LEU A 113 -24.02 2.03 -20.91
N SER A 114 -22.90 2.40 -21.53
CA SER A 114 -21.87 1.43 -21.85
C SER A 114 -21.18 0.92 -20.59
N PRO A 115 -20.81 -0.37 -20.52
CA PRO A 115 -20.11 -0.91 -19.37
C PRO A 115 -18.68 -0.37 -19.32
N THR A 116 -18.17 -0.14 -18.12
CA THR A 116 -16.75 0.17 -17.85
C THR A 116 -16.18 -0.86 -16.90
N ILE A 117 -14.88 -0.80 -16.57
CA ILE A 117 -14.32 -1.65 -15.51
C ILE A 117 -14.64 -1.03 -14.15
N GLN A 118 -15.32 -1.82 -13.30
CA GLN A 118 -15.54 -1.44 -11.91
C GLN A 118 -14.18 -1.35 -11.21
N THR A 119 -13.80 -0.13 -10.84
CA THR A 119 -12.46 0.19 -10.36
C THR A 119 -12.53 0.80 -8.97
N ARG A 120 -11.69 0.28 -8.08
CA ARG A 120 -11.62 0.76 -6.71
C ARG A 120 -11.05 2.16 -6.67
N ALA A 121 -11.77 3.10 -6.05
CA ALA A 121 -11.36 4.49 -6.00
C ALA A 121 -11.82 5.20 -4.72
N LEU A 122 -10.96 6.06 -4.19
CA LEU A 122 -11.32 7.02 -3.14
C LEU A 122 -11.59 8.39 -3.77
N LEU A 123 -12.80 8.60 -4.24
CA LEU A 123 -13.23 9.88 -4.83
C LEU A 123 -13.20 11.00 -3.77
N PRO A 124 -13.02 12.29 -4.14
CA PRO A 124 -13.20 13.39 -3.18
C PRO A 124 -14.68 13.54 -2.80
N TYR A 125 -14.99 14.20 -1.69
CA TYR A 125 -16.37 14.43 -1.23
C TYR A 125 -17.24 15.24 -2.22
N GLY A 126 -16.59 16.00 -3.11
CA GLY A 126 -17.27 16.78 -4.13
C GLY A 126 -16.29 17.36 -5.12
N PHE A 127 -16.82 17.85 -6.23
CA PHE A 127 -16.05 18.51 -7.29
C PHE A 127 -16.38 20.00 -7.34
N ARG A 128 -15.34 20.83 -7.48
CA ARG A 128 -15.46 22.27 -7.77
C ARG A 128 -15.03 22.55 -9.22
N GLY A 129 -15.61 23.59 -9.84
CA GLY A 129 -15.26 24.03 -11.19
C GLY A 129 -15.90 23.22 -12.32
N ASP A 130 -15.39 23.42 -13.55
CA ASP A 130 -15.68 22.61 -14.74
C ASP A 130 -15.27 21.14 -14.50
N ARG A 131 -15.99 20.21 -15.12
CA ARG A 131 -16.12 18.82 -14.65
C ARG A 131 -16.03 17.77 -15.74
N ALA A 132 -16.07 18.18 -17.02
CA ALA A 132 -15.96 17.26 -18.15
C ALA A 132 -14.62 16.50 -18.14
N HIS A 133 -13.52 17.17 -17.76
CA HIS A 133 -12.21 16.52 -17.69
C HIS A 133 -12.13 15.38 -16.66
N ARG A 134 -12.90 15.45 -15.56
CA ARG A 134 -12.90 14.39 -14.54
C ARG A 134 -13.63 13.16 -15.02
N LEU A 135 -14.70 13.35 -15.80
CA LEU A 135 -15.41 12.26 -16.45
C LEU A 135 -14.50 11.54 -17.45
N TRP A 136 -13.80 12.30 -18.32
CA TRP A 136 -12.80 11.72 -19.23
C TRP A 136 -11.65 11.01 -18.51
N ALA A 137 -11.12 11.60 -17.43
CA ALA A 137 -10.10 10.96 -16.62
C ALA A 137 -10.61 9.66 -15.94
N ALA A 138 -11.89 9.61 -15.55
CA ALA A 138 -12.53 8.41 -15.01
C ALA A 138 -12.67 7.32 -16.08
N ARG A 139 -13.10 7.68 -17.30
CA ARG A 139 -13.19 6.76 -18.45
C ARG A 139 -11.85 6.10 -18.75
N ILE A 140 -10.77 6.87 -18.75
CA ILE A 140 -9.40 6.35 -18.96
C ILE A 140 -8.98 5.41 -17.82
N ARG A 141 -9.25 5.76 -16.56
CA ARG A 141 -8.86 4.92 -15.41
C ARG A 141 -9.63 3.59 -15.35
N THR A 142 -10.88 3.59 -15.80
CA THR A 142 -11.81 2.46 -15.75
C THR A 142 -11.71 1.53 -16.98
N THR A 143 -10.54 1.45 -17.61
CA THR A 143 -10.20 0.47 -18.65
C THR A 143 -9.33 -0.67 -18.11
N ARG A 144 -9.21 -1.78 -18.84
CA ARG A 144 -8.34 -2.94 -18.50
C ARG A 144 -6.92 -2.77 -19.02
N THR A 145 -6.77 -2.29 -20.25
CA THR A 145 -5.50 -2.27 -20.98
C THR A 145 -5.02 -0.85 -21.29
N ARG A 146 -3.72 -0.70 -21.63
CA ARG A 146 -3.16 0.58 -22.11
C ARG A 146 -3.80 1.00 -23.43
N ARG A 147 -4.15 0.03 -24.27
CA ARG A 147 -4.79 0.24 -25.57
C ARG A 147 -6.19 0.84 -25.43
N GLU A 148 -7.02 0.27 -24.55
CA GLU A 148 -8.35 0.80 -24.24
C GLU A 148 -8.26 2.19 -23.61
N ALA A 149 -7.32 2.40 -22.68
CA ALA A 149 -7.08 3.71 -22.06
C ALA A 149 -6.70 4.76 -23.11
N TRP A 150 -5.85 4.39 -24.07
CA TRP A 150 -5.44 5.28 -25.15
C TRP A 150 -6.57 5.57 -26.13
N ALA A 151 -7.43 4.59 -26.43
CA ALA A 151 -8.64 4.83 -27.23
C ALA A 151 -9.55 5.88 -26.56
N ALA A 152 -9.77 5.78 -25.23
CA ALA A 152 -10.53 6.77 -24.47
C ALA A 152 -9.85 8.15 -24.46
N PHE A 153 -8.52 8.20 -24.40
CA PHE A 153 -7.75 9.45 -24.49
C PHE A 153 -7.89 10.12 -25.87
N LEU A 154 -7.78 9.36 -26.96
CA LEU A 154 -7.97 9.87 -28.32
C LEU A 154 -9.41 10.33 -28.57
N ALA A 155 -10.40 9.61 -28.03
CA ALA A 155 -11.80 10.01 -28.09
C ALA A 155 -12.04 11.35 -27.38
N HIS A 156 -11.35 11.61 -26.26
CA HIS A 156 -11.35 12.92 -25.63
C HIS A 156 -10.73 13.98 -26.54
N GLU A 157 -9.54 13.75 -27.11
CA GLU A 157 -8.89 14.75 -27.98
C GLU A 157 -9.68 15.05 -29.25
N ALA A 158 -10.48 14.09 -29.74
CA ALA A 158 -11.41 14.29 -30.84
C ALA A 158 -12.70 15.03 -30.43
N SER A 159 -13.00 15.09 -29.13
CA SER A 159 -14.16 15.82 -28.61
C SER A 159 -13.87 17.32 -28.49
N GLU A 160 -14.92 18.14 -28.46
CA GLU A 160 -14.82 19.58 -28.21
C GLU A 160 -14.52 19.92 -26.72
N ALA A 161 -14.29 18.91 -25.88
CA ALA A 161 -14.00 19.11 -24.47
C ALA A 161 -12.58 19.68 -24.28
N GLY A 162 -12.45 20.65 -23.37
CA GLY A 162 -11.15 21.25 -23.05
C GLY A 162 -10.15 20.23 -22.49
N THR A 163 -8.89 20.37 -22.90
CA THR A 163 -7.79 19.55 -22.38
C THR A 163 -7.42 19.97 -20.95
N HIS A 164 -7.10 18.99 -20.09
CA HIS A 164 -6.80 19.26 -18.68
C HIS A 164 -5.78 18.26 -18.13
N GLU A 165 -5.03 18.67 -17.10
CA GLU A 165 -3.97 17.85 -16.47
C GLU A 165 -4.47 16.51 -15.92
N ASP A 166 -5.70 16.45 -15.39
CA ASP A 166 -6.30 15.22 -14.86
C ASP A 166 -6.41 14.08 -15.88
N ILE A 167 -6.59 14.42 -17.16
CA ILE A 167 -6.71 13.46 -18.26
C ILE A 167 -5.33 12.87 -18.58
N TYR A 168 -4.30 13.71 -18.60
CA TYR A 168 -2.91 13.27 -18.74
C TYR A 168 -2.47 12.45 -17.54
N LEU A 169 -2.84 12.84 -16.31
CA LEU A 169 -2.56 12.05 -15.11
C LEU A 169 -3.16 10.65 -15.20
N ALA A 170 -4.43 10.53 -15.61
CA ALA A 170 -5.06 9.23 -15.82
C ALA A 170 -4.31 8.37 -16.84
N MET A 171 -3.82 8.97 -17.93
CA MET A 171 -3.04 8.24 -18.93
C MET A 171 -1.62 7.88 -18.44
N PHE A 172 -0.95 8.77 -17.72
CA PHE A 172 0.36 8.49 -17.10
C PHE A 172 0.28 7.35 -16.09
N GLU A 173 -0.79 7.28 -15.29
CA GLU A 173 -1.04 6.16 -14.38
C GLU A 173 -1.09 4.83 -15.17
N LYS A 174 -1.80 4.79 -16.31
CA LYS A 174 -1.89 3.58 -17.16
C LYS A 174 -0.56 3.19 -17.82
N LEU A 175 0.26 4.18 -18.23
CA LEU A 175 1.57 3.91 -18.82
C LEU A 175 2.61 3.50 -17.78
N TYR A 176 2.50 4.00 -16.55
CA TYR A 176 3.48 3.75 -15.49
C TYR A 176 3.36 2.36 -14.88
N TYR A 177 2.14 1.92 -14.56
CA TYR A 177 1.95 0.64 -13.90
C TYR A 177 2.29 -0.54 -14.84
N MET A 178 2.84 -1.60 -14.24
CA MET A 178 3.32 -2.78 -14.96
C MET A 178 2.18 -3.49 -15.68
N GLU A 179 2.49 -4.06 -16.84
CA GLU A 179 1.57 -4.95 -17.57
C GLU A 179 1.66 -6.36 -17.00
N VAL A 180 0.51 -6.98 -16.77
CA VAL A 180 0.38 -8.35 -16.25
C VAL A 180 -0.43 -9.18 -17.23
N SER A 181 0.10 -10.35 -17.58
CA SER A 181 -0.59 -11.34 -18.40
C SER A 181 -1.47 -12.21 -17.50
N ARG A 182 -2.77 -12.28 -17.79
CA ARG A 182 -3.66 -13.25 -17.14
C ARG A 182 -3.59 -14.55 -17.95
N LYS A 183 -3.19 -15.65 -17.32
CA LYS A 183 -3.37 -16.98 -17.92
C LYS A 183 -4.88 -17.18 -18.11
N GLU A 184 -5.31 -17.37 -19.35
CA GLU A 184 -6.70 -17.69 -19.63
C GLU A 184 -6.98 -19.09 -19.05
N ASP A 185 -7.97 -19.18 -18.17
CA ASP A 185 -8.49 -20.45 -17.67
C ASP A 185 -9.14 -21.21 -18.85
N GLY A 186 -8.33 -21.97 -19.60
CA GLY A 186 -8.80 -22.62 -20.82
C GLY A 186 -7.89 -23.70 -21.42
N GLU A 187 -6.58 -23.69 -21.15
CA GLU A 187 -5.69 -24.77 -21.57
C GLU A 187 -5.32 -25.66 -20.38
N LEU A 188 -6.20 -26.61 -20.08
CA LEU A 188 -5.79 -27.87 -19.46
C LEU A 188 -4.93 -28.64 -20.49
N HIS A 189 -3.72 -28.16 -20.77
CA HIS A 189 -2.70 -29.03 -21.34
C HIS A 189 -2.26 -29.97 -20.24
N GLN A 190 -2.83 -31.16 -20.32
CA GLN A 190 -2.48 -32.37 -19.62
C GLN A 190 -1.07 -32.81 -20.05
N ASP A 191 -0.06 -32.01 -19.73
CA ASP A 191 1.33 -32.42 -19.89
C ASP A 191 1.69 -33.35 -18.73
N MET A 192 1.37 -34.62 -18.94
CA MET A 192 2.04 -35.73 -18.30
C MET A 192 3.53 -35.70 -18.68
N HIS A 193 4.32 -34.88 -18.00
CA HIS A 193 5.78 -35.03 -17.99
C HIS A 193 6.20 -35.87 -16.79
N LEU A 194 6.46 -37.15 -17.06
CA LEU A 194 7.30 -38.02 -16.26
C LEU A 194 8.74 -37.47 -16.27
N ASP A 195 9.06 -36.55 -15.38
CA ASP A 195 10.39 -36.53 -14.77
C ASP A 195 10.38 -35.77 -13.44
N GLY A 196 10.88 -36.43 -12.40
CA GLY A 196 10.89 -35.93 -11.04
C GLY A 196 12.09 -35.04 -10.80
N SER A 197 11.96 -33.74 -11.07
CA SER A 197 12.71 -32.64 -10.41
C SER A 197 12.61 -31.39 -11.26
N GLN A 198 11.57 -30.59 -11.08
CA GLN A 198 11.63 -29.19 -11.49
C GLN A 198 10.74 -28.31 -10.61
N GLU A 199 11.38 -27.29 -10.08
CA GLU A 199 10.88 -26.28 -9.17
C GLU A 199 9.71 -25.52 -9.82
N VAL A 200 8.49 -25.81 -9.40
CA VAL A 200 7.37 -24.89 -9.62
C VAL A 200 7.54 -23.74 -8.64
N ILE A 201 8.37 -22.76 -8.99
CA ILE A 201 8.39 -21.46 -8.33
C ILE A 201 7.01 -20.85 -8.61
N GLN A 202 6.14 -20.80 -7.59
CA GLN A 202 4.94 -19.96 -7.69
C GLN A 202 5.43 -18.52 -7.58
N SER A 203 5.69 -17.94 -8.74
CA SER A 203 5.91 -16.52 -8.94
C SER A 203 4.69 -15.74 -8.40
N SER A 204 4.86 -14.45 -8.23
CA SER A 204 3.79 -13.45 -8.03
C SER A 204 2.60 -13.58 -9.01
N GLU A 205 2.69 -14.43 -10.05
CA GLU A 205 1.67 -14.68 -11.06
C GLU A 205 0.47 -15.49 -10.53
N ASP A 206 0.68 -16.44 -9.62
CA ASP A 206 -0.44 -17.25 -9.07
C ASP A 206 -1.35 -16.44 -8.13
N GLN A 207 -0.82 -15.38 -7.50
CA GLN A 207 -1.60 -14.42 -6.70
C GLN A 207 -2.31 -13.37 -7.56
N ALA A 208 -1.71 -12.99 -8.71
CA ALA A 208 -2.34 -12.12 -9.69
C ALA A 208 -3.54 -12.78 -10.38
N ALA A 209 -3.57 -14.11 -10.49
CA ALA A 209 -4.67 -14.87 -11.09
C ALA A 209 -6.03 -14.66 -10.36
N THR A 210 -6.02 -14.33 -9.06
CA THR A 210 -7.25 -14.14 -8.27
C THR A 210 -7.81 -12.71 -8.34
N LEU A 211 -7.04 -11.74 -8.83
CA LEU A 211 -7.42 -10.33 -8.86
C LEU A 211 -7.99 -9.97 -10.24
N LEU A 212 -9.14 -9.31 -10.25
CA LEU A 212 -9.79 -8.86 -11.47
C LEU A 212 -9.39 -7.41 -11.82
N PRO A 213 -9.44 -7.01 -13.09
CA PRO A 213 -9.17 -5.62 -13.47
C PRO A 213 -10.03 -4.65 -12.65
N GLY A 214 -9.42 -3.54 -12.25
CA GLY A 214 -10.00 -2.55 -11.33
C GLY A 214 -9.85 -2.85 -9.83
N ASP A 215 -9.41 -4.06 -9.44
CA ASP A 215 -8.97 -4.34 -8.05
C ASP A 215 -7.49 -4.05 -7.81
N MET A 216 -6.71 -3.98 -8.89
CA MET A 216 -5.26 -3.78 -8.94
C MET A 216 -4.90 -2.48 -9.67
N LYS A 217 -3.65 -2.00 -9.51
CA LYS A 217 -3.16 -0.79 -10.20
C LYS A 217 -2.52 -1.13 -11.55
N GLU A 218 -2.00 -2.35 -11.64
CA GLU A 218 -1.45 -2.98 -12.82
C GLU A 218 -2.47 -3.04 -13.95
N VAL A 219 -1.94 -3.06 -15.16
CA VAL A 219 -2.72 -3.02 -16.40
C VAL A 219 -2.65 -4.40 -17.06
N LEU A 220 -3.74 -4.87 -17.65
CA LEU A 220 -3.72 -6.17 -18.34
C LEU A 220 -3.03 -6.04 -19.71
N SER A 221 -2.36 -7.12 -20.11
CA SER A 221 -1.89 -7.30 -21.48
C SER A 221 -3.04 -7.24 -22.49
N GLU A 222 -2.72 -6.90 -23.74
CA GLU A 222 -3.71 -6.91 -24.83
C GLU A 222 -4.30 -8.33 -25.03
N PRO A 223 -5.58 -8.44 -25.41
CA PRO A 223 -6.19 -9.72 -25.80
C PRO A 223 -5.35 -10.46 -26.86
N ALA A 224 -5.28 -11.79 -26.75
CA ALA A 224 -4.53 -12.62 -27.71
C ALA A 224 -5.09 -12.52 -29.14
N SER A 225 -6.41 -12.36 -29.27
CA SER A 225 -7.07 -12.19 -30.57
C SER A 225 -7.12 -10.71 -30.99
N PRO A 226 -6.56 -10.36 -32.16
CA PRO A 226 -6.65 -9.00 -32.71
C PRO A 226 -8.08 -8.53 -32.97
N LEU A 227 -9.06 -9.44 -33.10
CA LEU A 227 -10.47 -9.08 -33.30
C LEU A 227 -11.08 -8.42 -32.06
N HIS A 228 -10.52 -8.68 -30.88
CA HIS A 228 -10.96 -8.07 -29.63
C HIS A 228 -10.24 -6.75 -29.35
N ASN A 229 -9.23 -6.39 -30.15
CA ASN A 229 -8.48 -5.15 -29.97
C ASN A 229 -9.29 -3.95 -30.45
N VAL A 230 -9.29 -2.90 -29.62
CA VAL A 230 -9.87 -1.61 -29.98
C VAL A 230 -9.11 -1.01 -31.15
N TYR A 231 -9.82 -0.52 -32.17
CA TYR A 231 -9.17 0.21 -33.26
C TYR A 231 -8.59 1.53 -32.72
N LEU A 232 -7.35 1.84 -33.12
CA LEU A 232 -6.66 3.06 -32.73
C LEU A 232 -6.24 3.86 -33.96
N SER A 233 -6.51 5.16 -33.96
CA SER A 233 -5.99 6.09 -34.98
C SER A 233 -4.50 6.39 -34.79
N GLU A 234 -4.00 6.33 -33.55
CA GLU A 234 -2.60 6.52 -33.18
C GLU A 234 -2.14 5.38 -32.27
N THR A 235 -0.91 4.90 -32.41
CA THR A 235 -0.33 3.89 -31.51
C THR A 235 -0.22 4.42 -30.07
N VAL A 236 -0.27 3.53 -29.08
CA VAL A 236 -0.08 3.89 -27.67
C VAL A 236 1.30 4.54 -27.49
N PRO A 237 1.39 5.75 -26.91
CA PRO A 237 2.66 6.46 -26.79
C PRO A 237 3.52 5.89 -25.66
N THR A 238 4.83 6.09 -25.76
CA THR A 238 5.72 5.91 -24.61
C THR A 238 5.47 6.98 -23.55
N TYR A 239 5.96 6.73 -22.33
CA TYR A 239 5.85 7.69 -21.22
C TYR A 239 6.45 9.06 -21.58
N GLU A 240 7.59 9.09 -22.26
CA GLU A 240 8.26 10.31 -22.73
C GLU A 240 7.50 10.99 -23.87
N GLN A 241 6.96 10.22 -24.82
CA GLN A 241 6.14 10.76 -25.91
C GLN A 241 4.88 11.45 -25.38
N LEU A 242 4.21 10.85 -24.39
CA LEU A 242 3.04 11.48 -23.74
C LEU A 242 3.43 12.77 -23.01
N TYR A 243 4.58 12.77 -22.33
CA TYR A 243 5.12 13.97 -21.67
C TYR A 243 5.39 15.10 -22.67
N ASN A 244 6.04 14.80 -23.80
CA ASN A 244 6.27 15.78 -24.85
C ASN A 244 4.97 16.28 -25.49
N ARG A 245 3.97 15.39 -25.70
CA ARG A 245 2.64 15.77 -26.19
C ARG A 245 1.90 16.70 -25.22
N MET A 246 2.00 16.45 -23.92
CA MET A 246 1.43 17.31 -22.88
C MET A 246 2.01 18.73 -22.95
N LEU A 247 3.33 18.83 -23.04
CA LEU A 247 4.01 20.12 -23.14
C LEU A 247 3.69 20.85 -24.44
N SER A 248 3.62 20.15 -25.58
CA SER A 248 3.29 20.77 -26.88
C SER A 248 1.86 21.30 -26.95
N LYS A 249 0.93 20.69 -26.19
CA LYS A 249 -0.44 21.17 -25.98
C LYS A 249 -0.54 22.32 -24.97
N GLY A 250 0.58 22.82 -24.45
CA GLY A 250 0.63 23.94 -23.51
C GLY A 250 0.17 23.60 -22.09
N ILE A 251 0.10 22.31 -21.75
CA ILE A 251 -0.36 21.86 -20.43
C ILE A 251 0.83 21.84 -19.48
N ARG A 252 0.81 22.75 -18.50
CA ARG A 252 1.77 22.78 -17.40
C ARG A 252 1.33 21.79 -16.32
N PRO A 253 2.16 20.81 -15.91
CA PRO A 253 1.80 19.89 -14.84
C PRO A 253 1.75 20.62 -13.50
N THR A 254 0.61 20.57 -12.82
CA THR A 254 0.44 21.13 -11.48
C THR A 254 -0.18 20.11 -10.53
N GLY A 255 -0.36 20.48 -9.27
CA GLY A 255 -1.16 19.72 -8.31
C GLY A 255 -0.80 18.24 -8.22
N ARG A 256 -1.76 17.38 -8.57
CA ARG A 256 -1.62 15.91 -8.50
C ARG A 256 -0.75 15.35 -9.62
N LEU A 257 -0.80 15.95 -10.81
CA LEU A 257 0.02 15.52 -11.94
C LEU A 257 1.50 15.76 -11.67
N LEU A 258 1.86 16.96 -11.17
CA LEU A 258 3.25 17.25 -10.80
C LEU A 258 3.74 16.30 -9.69
N ALA A 259 2.93 16.06 -8.66
CA ALA A 259 3.26 15.11 -7.60
C ALA A 259 3.51 13.69 -8.16
N PHE A 260 2.67 13.22 -9.08
CA PHE A 260 2.88 11.93 -9.74
C PHE A 260 4.19 11.89 -10.52
N LEU A 261 4.48 12.91 -11.34
CA LEU A 261 5.72 12.98 -12.12
C LEU A 261 6.97 12.98 -11.23
N LEU A 262 6.93 13.65 -10.06
CA LEU A 262 8.04 13.63 -9.09
C LEU A 262 8.37 12.23 -8.59
N GLU A 263 7.38 11.34 -8.50
CA GLU A 263 7.55 9.96 -8.05
C GLU A 263 7.98 9.03 -9.19
N THR A 264 7.55 9.29 -10.42
CA THR A 264 7.64 8.33 -11.53
C THR A 264 8.64 8.70 -12.62
N TYR A 265 8.81 9.97 -12.96
CA TYR A 265 9.68 10.40 -14.06
C TYR A 265 11.16 10.14 -13.72
N PRO A 266 11.97 9.53 -14.59
CA PRO A 266 13.30 9.04 -14.21
C PRO A 266 14.42 10.09 -14.14
N ASP A 267 14.24 11.27 -14.75
CA ASP A 267 15.30 12.29 -14.84
C ASP A 267 15.16 13.41 -13.80
N PHE A 268 16.19 13.59 -12.98
CA PHE A 268 16.26 14.62 -11.95
C PHE A 268 16.25 16.03 -12.55
N ALA A 269 17.03 16.27 -13.61
CA ALA A 269 17.20 17.62 -14.16
C ALA A 269 15.89 18.16 -14.75
N THR A 270 15.12 17.31 -15.42
CA THR A 270 13.78 17.65 -15.93
C THR A 270 12.80 17.95 -14.80
N LEU A 271 12.78 17.12 -13.75
CA LEU A 271 11.91 17.35 -12.59
C LEU A 271 12.26 18.63 -11.84
N TYR A 272 13.55 18.92 -11.65
CA TYR A 272 14.00 20.17 -11.06
C TYR A 272 13.51 21.39 -11.86
N LYS A 273 13.68 21.37 -13.19
CA LYS A 273 13.17 22.44 -14.07
C LYS A 273 11.65 22.60 -13.98
N LEU A 274 10.91 21.51 -13.82
CA LEU A 274 9.45 21.57 -13.61
C LEU A 274 9.11 22.22 -12.27
N LEU A 275 9.79 21.82 -11.19
CA LEU A 275 9.62 22.42 -9.86
C LEU A 275 9.96 23.92 -9.87
N GLU A 276 11.03 24.33 -10.54
CA GLU A 276 11.43 25.73 -10.68
C GLU A 276 10.34 26.56 -11.38
N LYS A 277 9.79 26.04 -12.49
CA LYS A 277 8.64 26.66 -13.19
C LYS A 277 7.37 26.74 -12.36
N CYS A 278 7.23 25.87 -11.36
CA CYS A 278 6.09 25.84 -10.45
C CYS A 278 6.42 26.45 -9.08
N SER A 279 7.52 27.18 -8.95
CA SER A 279 7.98 27.76 -7.68
C SER A 279 6.92 28.66 -7.01
N GLY A 280 6.08 29.34 -7.79
CA GLY A 280 4.97 30.17 -7.30
C GLY A 280 3.72 29.40 -6.84
N ASP A 281 3.60 28.11 -7.15
CA ASP A 281 2.43 27.31 -6.79
C ASP A 281 2.36 27.10 -5.27
N PHE A 282 1.15 26.82 -4.76
CA PHE A 282 0.86 26.74 -3.32
C PHE A 282 1.32 27.99 -2.55
N LYS A 283 1.05 29.18 -3.12
CA LYS A 283 1.47 30.48 -2.57
C LYS A 283 2.99 30.56 -2.33
N GLY A 284 3.79 30.01 -3.25
CA GLY A 284 5.25 30.01 -3.16
C GLY A 284 5.83 28.87 -2.31
N GLY A 285 5.02 27.90 -1.88
CA GLY A 285 5.46 26.77 -1.06
C GLY A 285 6.50 25.89 -1.77
N ILE A 286 6.36 25.70 -3.09
CA ILE A 286 7.36 24.98 -3.89
C ILE A 286 8.68 25.76 -3.93
N GLY A 287 8.63 27.07 -4.16
CA GLY A 287 9.81 27.92 -4.13
C GLY A 287 10.52 27.89 -2.77
N CYS A 288 9.78 27.83 -1.67
CA CYS A 288 10.34 27.67 -0.32
C CYS A 288 11.10 26.34 -0.17
N LEU A 289 10.57 25.24 -0.69
CA LEU A 289 11.24 23.92 -0.69
C LEU A 289 12.55 23.91 -1.51
N LEU A 290 12.63 24.72 -2.56
CA LEU A 290 13.83 24.83 -3.42
C LEU A 290 14.84 25.88 -2.94
N ALA A 291 14.44 26.79 -2.05
CA ALA A 291 15.29 27.91 -1.65
C ALA A 291 16.43 27.46 -0.73
N GLY A 292 16.18 26.47 0.15
CA GLY A 292 17.14 25.91 1.10
C GLY A 292 16.96 26.40 2.54
N PRO A 293 17.06 27.72 2.82
CA PRO A 293 16.77 28.28 4.13
C PRO A 293 15.28 28.19 4.46
N HIS A 294 14.98 27.78 5.69
CA HIS A 294 13.62 27.69 6.22
C HIS A 294 13.53 28.53 7.49
N ASP A 295 12.71 29.59 7.42
CA ASP A 295 12.42 30.49 8.53
C ASP A 295 11.03 30.19 9.11
N GLU A 296 10.72 30.76 10.28
CA GLU A 296 9.40 30.59 10.94
C GLU A 296 8.22 31.05 10.06
N THR A 297 8.46 31.95 9.10
CA THR A 297 7.46 32.46 8.13
C THR A 297 7.34 31.62 6.86
N SER A 298 7.83 30.37 6.86
CA SER A 298 7.81 29.51 5.68
C SER A 298 6.40 29.30 5.11
N THR A 299 6.27 29.40 3.79
CA THR A 299 5.00 29.18 3.07
C THR A 299 4.65 27.70 2.90
N ILE A 300 5.45 26.80 3.47
CA ILE A 300 5.32 25.35 3.31
C ILE A 300 3.99 24.79 3.79
N HIS A 301 3.34 25.44 4.77
CA HIS A 301 2.03 25.04 5.30
C HIS A 301 0.91 25.14 4.26
N HIS A 302 1.15 25.85 3.15
CA HIS A 302 0.25 25.87 1.99
C HIS A 302 0.45 24.68 1.04
N VAL A 303 1.56 23.95 1.16
CA VAL A 303 1.84 22.77 0.34
C VAL A 303 1.03 21.59 0.89
N PRO A 304 0.18 20.95 0.06
CA PRO A 304 -0.59 19.80 0.50
C PRO A 304 0.30 18.62 0.92
N ASP A 305 -0.14 17.88 1.93
CA ASP A 305 0.55 16.70 2.46
C ASP A 305 0.93 15.66 1.39
N TYR A 306 0.04 15.42 0.42
CA TYR A 306 0.32 14.49 -0.68
C TYR A 306 1.49 14.96 -1.55
N PHE A 307 1.63 16.28 -1.73
CA PHE A 307 2.69 16.86 -2.55
C PHE A 307 4.01 16.87 -1.78
N LEU A 308 3.97 17.19 -0.48
CA LEU A 308 5.14 17.03 0.38
C LEU A 308 5.64 15.58 0.35
N ALA A 309 4.77 14.58 0.50
CA ALA A 309 5.17 13.18 0.38
C ALA A 309 5.83 12.85 -0.97
N ALA A 310 5.29 13.34 -2.08
CA ALA A 310 5.90 13.17 -3.40
C ALA A 310 7.27 13.85 -3.52
N PHE A 311 7.42 15.05 -2.97
CA PHE A 311 8.71 15.75 -2.91
C PHE A 311 9.75 14.99 -2.08
N PHE A 312 9.34 14.42 -0.95
CA PHE A 312 10.20 13.56 -0.13
C PHE A 312 10.62 12.28 -0.85
N ARG A 313 9.70 11.62 -1.55
CA ARG A 313 10.03 10.46 -2.40
C ARG A 313 10.98 10.83 -3.52
N PHE A 314 10.80 12.00 -4.14
CA PHE A 314 11.74 12.55 -5.12
C PHE A 314 13.16 12.68 -4.54
N LEU A 315 13.31 13.32 -3.38
CA LEU A 315 14.61 13.43 -2.69
C LEU A 315 15.19 12.06 -2.33
N CYS A 316 14.37 11.15 -1.82
CA CYS A 316 14.79 9.81 -1.42
C CYS A 316 15.25 8.96 -2.62
N ARG A 317 14.57 9.08 -3.75
CA ARG A 317 14.85 8.32 -4.98
C ARG A 317 16.17 8.74 -5.61
N PHE A 318 16.42 10.04 -5.72
CA PHE A 318 17.66 10.55 -6.32
C PHE A 318 18.81 10.69 -5.31
N GLY A 319 18.50 10.69 -4.01
CA GLY A 319 19.49 10.77 -2.96
C GLY A 319 20.20 9.44 -2.73
N GLN A 320 21.53 9.45 -2.62
CA GLN A 320 22.37 8.27 -2.38
C GLN A 320 23.27 8.49 -1.15
N PRO A 321 23.19 7.64 -0.12
CA PRO A 321 23.96 7.81 1.12
C PRO A 321 25.40 7.29 0.96
N THR A 322 26.13 7.81 -0.03
CA THR A 322 27.50 7.38 -0.36
C THR A 322 28.47 7.57 0.80
N ARG A 323 28.27 8.61 1.61
CA ARG A 323 29.12 8.95 2.78
C ARG A 323 28.39 8.80 4.12
N GLY A 324 27.21 8.17 4.11
CA GLY A 324 26.27 8.22 5.21
C GLY A 324 25.60 9.58 5.35
N ILE A 325 24.69 9.68 6.33
CA ILE A 325 23.90 10.90 6.58
C ILE A 325 24.47 11.57 7.81
N SER A 326 24.87 12.84 7.66
CA SER A 326 25.30 13.64 8.80
C SER A 326 24.17 13.80 9.83
N ALA A 327 24.52 13.74 11.11
CA ALA A 327 23.58 14.03 12.20
C ALA A 327 23.19 15.52 12.27
N THR A 328 23.96 16.39 11.58
CA THR A 328 23.75 17.84 11.53
C THR A 328 22.56 18.17 10.64
N THR A 329 21.56 18.85 11.21
CA THR A 329 20.30 19.21 10.54
C THR A 329 20.25 20.68 10.13
N ALA A 330 21.41 21.32 9.97
CA ALA A 330 21.48 22.75 9.63
C ALA A 330 21.19 22.97 8.15
N PHE A 331 20.31 23.92 7.84
CA PHE A 331 20.06 24.33 6.46
C PHE A 331 21.22 25.17 5.93
N LEU A 332 21.59 24.94 4.68
CA LEU A 332 22.67 25.67 4.02
C LEU A 332 22.17 27.04 3.52
N GLU A 333 23.08 27.99 3.38
CA GLU A 333 22.78 29.25 2.70
C GLU A 333 22.33 29.01 1.26
N ARG A 334 21.42 29.85 0.74
CA ARG A 334 20.77 29.66 -0.56
C ARG A 334 21.71 29.28 -1.71
N LYS A 335 22.84 29.99 -1.86
CA LYS A 335 23.79 29.71 -2.96
C LYS A 335 24.43 28.32 -2.83
N GLN A 336 24.77 27.93 -1.61
CA GLN A 336 25.35 26.62 -1.34
C GLN A 336 24.29 25.53 -1.46
N HIS A 337 23.09 25.76 -0.93
CA HIS A 337 21.95 24.86 -1.07
C HIS A 337 21.69 24.50 -2.53
N ILE A 338 21.54 25.48 -3.43
CA ILE A 338 21.25 25.22 -4.85
C ILE A 338 22.34 24.35 -5.48
N ARG A 339 23.62 24.61 -5.17
CA ARG A 339 24.74 23.82 -5.69
C ARG A 339 24.69 22.38 -5.18
N GLU A 340 24.54 22.19 -3.87
CA GLU A 340 24.50 20.85 -3.27
C GLU A 340 23.24 20.09 -3.70
N PHE A 341 22.09 20.75 -3.79
CA PHE A 341 20.84 20.17 -4.25
C PHE A 341 20.94 19.62 -5.68
N MET A 342 21.66 20.32 -6.56
CA MET A 342 21.78 19.91 -7.97
C MET A 342 22.82 18.81 -8.20
N PHE A 343 23.90 18.79 -7.42
CA PHE A 343 25.09 17.99 -7.75
C PHE A 343 25.49 16.98 -6.68
N ASN A 344 24.92 17.06 -5.47
CA ASN A 344 25.27 16.18 -4.36
C ASN A 344 24.08 15.29 -3.95
N GLN A 345 24.14 14.04 -4.41
CA GLN A 345 23.13 13.04 -4.09
C GLN A 345 23.09 12.68 -2.59
N ASN A 346 24.19 12.80 -1.86
CA ASN A 346 24.19 12.59 -0.41
C ASN A 346 23.39 13.70 0.30
N TYR A 347 23.58 14.94 -0.16
CA TYR A 347 22.90 16.11 0.39
C TYR A 347 21.37 16.05 0.23
N LEU A 348 20.84 15.44 -0.82
CA LEU A 348 19.38 15.28 -0.98
C LEU A 348 18.73 14.54 0.20
N LEU A 349 19.41 13.51 0.74
CA LEU A 349 18.93 12.77 1.92
C LEU A 349 19.13 13.56 3.21
N GLU A 350 20.25 14.26 3.35
CA GLU A 350 20.51 15.14 4.50
C GLU A 350 19.48 16.28 4.57
N TYR A 351 19.14 16.84 3.40
CA TYR A 351 18.12 17.88 3.28
C TYR A 351 16.73 17.34 3.62
N ALA A 352 16.36 16.16 3.10
CA ALA A 352 15.11 15.50 3.49
C ALA A 352 15.06 15.25 5.01
N TYR A 353 16.16 14.77 5.59
CA TYR A 353 16.23 14.53 7.04
C TYR A 353 16.06 15.82 7.86
N ALA A 354 16.73 16.90 7.46
CA ALA A 354 16.61 18.21 8.09
C ALA A 354 15.17 18.75 7.99
N LEU A 355 14.53 18.62 6.82
CA LEU A 355 13.13 19.01 6.61
C LEU A 355 12.17 18.24 7.53
N LEU A 356 12.33 16.92 7.66
CA LEU A 356 11.49 16.09 8.53
C LEU A 356 11.56 16.53 10.00
N LEU A 357 12.78 16.76 10.50
CA LEU A 357 13.00 17.12 11.89
C LEU A 357 12.64 18.57 12.20
N HIS A 358 12.74 19.46 11.20
CA HIS A 358 12.33 20.85 11.32
C HIS A 358 10.80 20.99 11.30
N TYR A 359 10.13 20.44 10.27
CA TYR A 359 8.70 20.64 10.07
C TYR A 359 7.81 19.66 10.81
N LYS A 360 8.31 18.46 11.14
CA LYS A 360 7.60 17.44 11.91
C LYS A 360 6.17 17.20 11.38
N PRO A 361 6.01 16.83 10.10
CA PRO A 361 4.70 16.73 9.49
C PRO A 361 3.86 15.63 10.16
N ARG A 362 2.54 15.82 10.24
CA ARG A 362 1.62 14.78 10.76
C ARG A 362 1.30 13.69 9.75
N TYR A 363 1.55 13.94 8.47
CA TYR A 363 1.22 13.00 7.41
C TYR A 363 2.23 11.85 7.36
N GLN A 364 1.79 10.69 7.82
CA GLN A 364 2.60 9.48 7.98
C GLN A 364 3.40 9.05 6.73
N PRO A 365 2.86 9.10 5.49
CA PRO A 365 3.59 8.63 4.30
C PRO A 365 4.91 9.36 4.02
N ILE A 366 5.11 10.57 4.54
CA ILE A 366 6.36 11.32 4.43
C ILE A 366 7.47 10.61 5.24
N TRP A 367 7.14 10.21 6.46
CA TRP A 367 8.04 9.47 7.34
C TRP A 367 8.35 8.09 6.80
N THR A 368 7.33 7.40 6.27
CA THR A 368 7.48 6.07 5.66
C THR A 368 8.47 6.12 4.51
N ALA A 369 8.30 7.07 3.57
CA ALA A 369 9.18 7.19 2.41
C ALA A 369 10.66 7.38 2.79
N PHE A 370 10.93 8.24 3.78
CA PHE A 370 12.29 8.47 4.23
C PHE A 370 12.84 7.29 5.03
N MET A 371 12.08 6.75 5.98
CA MET A 371 12.51 5.62 6.81
C MET A 371 12.77 4.36 5.97
N GLU A 372 11.91 4.08 4.99
CA GLU A 372 12.11 3.02 4.00
C GLU A 372 13.45 3.19 3.27
N ARG A 373 13.72 4.41 2.78
CA ARG A 373 14.99 4.72 2.14
C ARG A 373 16.18 4.46 3.07
N ILE A 374 16.11 4.85 4.35
CA ILE A 374 17.21 4.63 5.30
C ILE A 374 17.43 3.14 5.59
N VAL A 375 16.36 2.39 5.82
CA VAL A 375 16.41 0.97 6.22
C VAL A 375 16.97 0.10 5.10
N PHE A 376 16.61 0.37 3.85
CA PHE A 376 17.03 -0.45 2.70
C PHE A 376 18.25 0.06 1.93
N SER A 377 18.79 1.24 2.27
CA SER A 377 20.00 1.76 1.62
C SER A 377 21.29 1.10 2.13
N ARG A 378 22.24 0.92 1.22
CA ARG A 378 23.63 0.55 1.55
C ARG A 378 24.45 1.81 1.80
N PHE A 379 24.92 2.00 3.04
CA PHE A 379 25.80 3.12 3.37
C PHE A 379 27.25 2.71 3.05
N GLY A 380 27.95 3.51 2.24
CA GLY A 380 29.41 3.41 2.09
C GLY A 380 29.98 2.28 1.21
N SER A 381 29.22 1.59 0.35
CA SER A 381 29.79 0.57 -0.56
C SER A 381 30.08 1.10 -1.97
N ASN A 382 31.30 1.56 -2.22
CA ASN A 382 31.85 1.77 -3.57
C ASN A 382 32.64 0.55 -4.09
N LEU A 383 32.53 -0.61 -3.45
CA LEU A 383 33.24 -1.81 -3.90
C LEU A 383 32.37 -2.62 -4.85
N LEU A 384 32.77 -2.59 -6.13
CA LEU A 384 32.58 -3.70 -7.06
C LEU A 384 33.16 -4.97 -6.40
N TYR A 385 32.47 -6.11 -6.57
CA TYR A 385 32.82 -7.50 -6.22
C TYR A 385 31.99 -8.17 -5.10
N HIS A 386 31.46 -9.34 -5.52
CA HIS A 386 30.74 -10.43 -4.84
C HIS A 386 29.24 -10.28 -4.52
N GLU A 387 28.43 -10.72 -5.50
CA GLU A 387 26.97 -10.92 -5.49
C GLU A 387 26.45 -12.07 -4.61
N LYS A 388 27.30 -12.77 -3.83
CA LYS A 388 26.86 -13.89 -2.97
C LYS A 388 26.82 -13.60 -1.46
N ASP A 389 27.27 -12.43 -1.02
CA ASP A 389 27.19 -11.95 0.37
C ASP A 389 26.23 -10.75 0.52
N SER A 390 25.14 -10.73 -0.24
CA SER A 390 24.13 -9.66 -0.27
C SER A 390 23.27 -9.57 1.00
N GLN A 391 23.86 -9.80 2.18
CA GLN A 391 23.17 -9.69 3.46
C GLN A 391 23.01 -8.22 3.88
N ILE A 392 21.86 -7.66 3.47
CA ILE A 392 21.26 -6.40 3.92
C ILE A 392 21.44 -6.27 5.44
N GLY A 393 22.36 -5.41 5.86
CA GLY A 393 22.60 -5.09 7.27
C GLY A 393 22.65 -3.59 7.44
N ILE A 394 21.89 -3.07 8.40
CA ILE A 394 21.85 -1.65 8.77
C ILE A 394 23.03 -1.32 9.70
N THR A 395 23.63 -0.14 9.54
CA THR A 395 24.69 0.37 10.43
C THR A 395 24.10 0.96 11.73
N ASP A 396 24.93 1.11 12.77
CA ASP A 396 24.53 1.79 14.02
C ASP A 396 24.02 3.22 13.76
N THR A 397 24.67 3.95 12.85
CA THR A 397 24.25 5.30 12.45
C THR A 397 22.88 5.29 11.78
N GLN A 398 22.63 4.36 10.85
CA GLN A 398 21.31 4.24 10.23
C GLN A 398 20.23 3.87 11.25
N TYR A 399 20.52 2.96 12.16
CA TYR A 399 19.57 2.56 13.20
C TYR A 399 19.28 3.71 14.17
N SER A 400 20.29 4.49 14.56
CA SER A 400 20.08 5.66 15.44
C SER A 400 19.23 6.75 14.76
N ILE A 401 19.35 6.94 13.44
CA ILE A 401 18.44 7.80 12.67
C ILE A 401 17.01 7.27 12.78
N VAL A 402 16.77 5.98 12.54
CA VAL A 402 15.43 5.37 12.65
C VAL A 402 14.83 5.59 14.03
N ILE A 403 15.61 5.39 15.10
CA ILE A 403 15.17 5.63 16.48
C ILE A 403 14.81 7.10 16.70
N ARG A 404 15.63 8.04 16.24
CA ARG A 404 15.33 9.48 16.35
C ARG A 404 14.06 9.87 15.59
N LEU A 405 13.79 9.25 14.44
CA LEU A 405 12.54 9.46 13.71
C LEU A 405 11.33 8.93 14.51
N LEU A 406 11.43 7.73 15.09
CA LEU A 406 10.37 7.15 15.92
C LEU A 406 10.10 7.98 17.19
N ASP A 407 11.14 8.47 17.86
CA ASP A 407 11.00 9.38 19.01
C ASP A 407 10.33 10.70 18.60
N THR A 408 10.68 11.22 17.42
CA THR A 408 10.07 12.45 16.89
C THR A 408 8.60 12.24 16.55
N LEU A 409 8.24 11.12 15.92
CA LEU A 409 6.85 10.74 15.64
C LEU A 409 6.01 10.70 16.93
N GLY A 410 6.53 10.05 17.98
CA GLY A 410 5.90 10.03 19.29
C GLY A 410 5.71 11.43 19.89
N SER A 411 6.69 12.33 19.74
CA SER A 411 6.60 13.71 20.25
C SER A 411 5.55 14.57 19.55
N VAL A 412 5.16 14.22 18.31
CA VAL A 412 4.18 14.96 17.50
C VAL A 412 2.78 14.36 17.63
N GLY A 413 2.65 13.20 18.28
CA GLY A 413 1.39 12.46 18.38
C GLY A 413 0.99 11.79 17.06
N VAL A 414 1.95 11.33 16.27
CA VAL A 414 1.69 10.50 15.09
C VAL A 414 1.88 9.03 15.47
N ASP A 415 0.82 8.24 15.32
CA ASP A 415 0.84 6.82 15.66
C ASP A 415 1.75 6.02 14.71
N VAL A 416 2.50 5.07 15.27
CA VAL A 416 3.41 4.19 14.53
C VAL A 416 2.63 2.94 14.12
N GLU A 417 1.86 3.04 13.03
CA GLU A 417 1.04 1.95 12.47
C GLU A 417 1.46 1.55 11.06
N GLY A 418 0.98 0.40 10.56
CA GLY A 418 1.15 -0.03 9.19
C GLY A 418 2.61 -0.17 8.77
N ASP A 419 2.97 0.50 7.67
CA ASP A 419 4.31 0.43 7.10
C ASP A 419 5.39 0.98 8.03
N LEU A 420 5.09 1.98 8.87
CA LEU A 420 6.06 2.50 9.84
C LEU A 420 6.41 1.45 10.91
N PHE A 421 5.41 0.72 11.40
CA PHE A 421 5.64 -0.35 12.37
C PHE A 421 6.43 -1.51 11.74
N ASN A 422 6.09 -1.87 10.50
CA ASN A 422 6.86 -2.84 9.71
C ASN A 422 8.33 -2.43 9.54
N LEU A 423 8.58 -1.16 9.23
CA LEU A 423 9.93 -0.60 9.07
C LEU A 423 10.69 -0.59 10.40
N ALA A 424 10.04 -0.24 11.52
CA ALA A 424 10.65 -0.29 12.85
C ALA A 424 11.08 -1.71 13.24
N CYS A 425 10.21 -2.70 13.01
CA CYS A 425 10.52 -4.12 13.21
C CYS A 425 11.66 -4.58 12.29
N THR A 426 11.62 -4.20 11.01
CA THR A 426 12.62 -4.57 10.01
C THR A 426 13.99 -3.97 10.32
N ALA A 427 14.05 -2.68 10.65
CA ALA A 427 15.27 -1.98 11.06
C ALA A 427 15.89 -2.64 12.29
N THR A 428 15.07 -2.98 13.29
CA THR A 428 15.53 -3.62 14.53
C THR A 428 16.04 -5.03 14.26
N ARG A 429 15.37 -5.79 13.41
CA ARG A 429 15.82 -7.11 12.97
C ARG A 429 17.17 -7.03 12.26
N TYR A 430 17.33 -6.13 11.29
CA TYR A 430 18.60 -5.97 10.58
C TYR A 430 19.73 -5.51 11.49
N ALA A 431 19.44 -4.62 12.45
CA ALA A 431 20.45 -4.18 13.41
C ALA A 431 20.87 -5.31 14.36
N ALA A 432 19.92 -6.10 14.85
CA ALA A 432 20.21 -7.28 15.67
C ALA A 432 21.07 -8.31 14.92
N GLN A 433 20.72 -8.59 13.65
CA GLN A 433 21.53 -9.47 12.79
C GLN A 433 22.95 -8.92 12.56
N ALA A 434 23.10 -7.60 12.39
CA ALA A 434 24.40 -6.97 12.26
C ALA A 434 25.23 -7.05 13.55
N VAL A 435 24.61 -6.90 14.73
CA VAL A 435 25.24 -7.12 16.04
C VAL A 435 25.72 -8.57 16.18
N HIS A 436 24.88 -9.55 15.84
CA HIS A 436 25.21 -10.97 15.94
C HIS A 436 26.37 -11.38 15.01
N ARG A 437 26.52 -10.69 13.87
CA ARG A 437 27.63 -10.87 12.93
C ARG A 437 28.89 -10.07 13.31
N GLY A 438 28.92 -9.41 14.47
CA GLY A 438 30.07 -8.65 14.94
C GLY A 438 30.32 -7.33 14.20
N ARG A 439 29.32 -6.78 13.49
CA ARG A 439 29.45 -5.50 12.76
C ARG A 439 29.29 -4.25 13.66
N PHE A 440 28.90 -4.44 14.91
CA PHE A 440 28.80 -3.40 15.93
C PHE A 440 29.95 -3.56 16.93
N SER A 441 30.42 -2.47 17.53
CA SER A 441 31.37 -2.61 18.65
C SER A 441 30.72 -3.34 19.83
N PHE A 442 31.53 -4.00 20.65
CA PHE A 442 31.03 -4.83 21.77
C PHE A 442 30.09 -4.06 22.72
N SER A 443 30.43 -2.82 23.07
CA SER A 443 29.59 -1.97 23.94
C SER A 443 28.30 -1.55 23.26
N GLN A 444 28.34 -1.16 21.98
CA GLN A 444 27.15 -0.83 21.18
C GLN A 444 26.22 -2.03 21.04
N GLY A 445 26.76 -3.21 20.72
CA GLY A 445 25.99 -4.44 20.56
C GLY A 445 25.30 -4.87 21.85
N ARG A 446 25.99 -4.79 23.00
CA ARG A 446 25.40 -5.11 24.30
C ARG A 446 24.29 -4.14 24.70
N ASN A 447 24.51 -2.83 24.54
CA ASN A 447 23.49 -1.82 24.81
C ASN A 447 22.28 -1.96 23.88
N PHE A 448 22.52 -2.30 22.61
CA PHE A 448 21.47 -2.56 21.64
C PHE A 448 20.61 -3.77 22.05
N LEU A 449 21.20 -4.90 22.45
CA LEU A 449 20.41 -6.09 22.79
C LEU A 449 19.60 -5.92 24.08
N ASN A 450 20.06 -5.09 25.03
CA ASN A 450 19.38 -4.90 26.31
C ASN A 450 18.11 -4.03 26.23
N ASP A 451 18.09 -2.97 25.42
CA ASP A 451 17.02 -1.95 25.48
C ASP A 451 15.95 -2.08 24.38
N ARG A 452 16.24 -2.80 23.28
CA ARG A 452 15.45 -2.66 22.04
C ARG A 452 14.22 -3.57 21.97
N SER A 453 14.24 -4.68 22.70
CA SER A 453 13.06 -5.54 22.89
C SER A 453 11.92 -4.77 23.59
N TYR A 454 12.25 -4.04 24.67
CA TYR A 454 11.32 -3.19 25.39
C TYR A 454 10.66 -2.17 24.47
N ARG A 455 11.43 -1.46 23.64
CA ARG A 455 10.89 -0.45 22.73
C ARG A 455 9.92 -1.02 21.70
N LEU A 456 10.26 -2.15 21.06
CA LEU A 456 9.35 -2.81 20.12
C LEU A 456 8.06 -3.27 20.82
N ARG A 457 8.18 -3.82 22.04
CA ARG A 457 7.02 -4.14 22.88
C ARG A 457 6.18 -2.90 23.14
N THR A 458 6.75 -1.80 23.58
CA THR A 458 6.02 -0.54 23.83
C THR A 458 5.29 -0.04 22.58
N LEU A 459 5.93 -0.06 21.42
CA LEU A 459 5.29 0.31 20.15
C LEU A 459 4.10 -0.59 19.83
N PHE A 460 4.25 -1.91 19.99
CA PHE A 460 3.16 -2.86 19.77
C PHE A 460 2.00 -2.64 20.77
N HIS A 461 2.29 -2.40 22.04
CA HIS A 461 1.25 -2.16 23.06
C HIS A 461 0.47 -0.87 22.79
N HIS A 462 1.14 0.20 22.37
CA HIS A 462 0.47 1.43 21.91
C HIS A 462 -0.40 1.16 20.68
N LEU A 463 0.13 0.43 19.69
CA LEU A 463 -0.56 0.12 18.45
C LEU A 463 -1.86 -0.67 18.67
N VAL A 464 -1.90 -1.59 19.64
CA VAL A 464 -3.09 -2.41 19.93
C VAL A 464 -4.02 -1.79 20.97
N GLY A 465 -3.67 -0.62 21.52
CA GLY A 465 -4.46 0.06 22.55
C GLY A 465 -4.48 -0.66 23.90
N ALA A 466 -3.42 -1.39 24.25
CA ALA A 466 -3.34 -2.14 25.52
C ALA A 466 -3.23 -1.25 26.78
N HIS A 467 -3.25 0.08 26.63
CA HIS A 467 -3.21 1.08 27.71
C HIS A 467 -4.61 1.47 28.23
N ALA A 468 -5.66 0.70 27.91
CA ALA A 468 -6.93 0.86 28.60
C ALA A 468 -6.71 0.56 30.09
N ASP A 469 -6.81 1.62 30.90
CA ASP A 469 -6.69 1.62 32.35
C ASP A 469 -7.44 0.39 32.94
N PRO A 470 -6.78 -0.50 33.70
CA PRO A 470 -7.40 -1.71 34.23
C PRO A 470 -8.56 -1.43 35.20
N ASP A 471 -8.65 -0.20 35.74
CA ASP A 471 -9.75 0.25 36.59
C ASP A 471 -11.00 0.69 35.80
N VAL A 472 -10.92 0.73 34.46
CA VAL A 472 -12.03 1.06 33.57
C VAL A 472 -12.61 -0.25 33.00
N PRO A 473 -13.82 -0.67 33.42
CA PRO A 473 -14.44 -1.90 32.94
C PRO A 473 -14.44 -1.97 31.41
N ALA A 474 -14.13 -3.13 30.83
CA ALA A 474 -14.07 -3.33 29.37
C ALA A 474 -15.36 -2.94 28.60
N HIS A 475 -16.47 -2.73 29.31
CA HIS A 475 -17.73 -2.23 28.77
C HIS A 475 -17.81 -0.69 28.65
N SER A 476 -16.82 0.04 29.16
CA SER A 476 -16.82 1.51 29.24
C SER A 476 -15.80 2.20 28.32
N THR A 477 -14.78 1.49 27.84
CA THR A 477 -14.00 1.91 26.67
C THR A 477 -14.70 1.42 25.40
N GLY A 478 -15.69 2.18 24.91
CA GLY A 478 -16.49 1.83 23.71
C GLY A 478 -15.73 1.78 22.38
N ILE A 479 -14.39 1.72 22.40
CA ILE A 479 -13.53 1.70 21.20
C ILE A 479 -12.88 0.30 21.11
N PRO A 480 -13.18 -0.49 20.07
CA PRO A 480 -12.55 -1.79 19.88
C PRO A 480 -11.03 -1.67 19.72
N PRO A 481 -10.23 -2.65 20.21
CA PRO A 481 -8.78 -2.62 20.09
C PRO A 481 -8.36 -2.60 18.62
N HIS A 482 -7.32 -1.84 18.29
CA HIS A 482 -6.78 -1.83 16.94
C HIS A 482 -6.07 -3.17 16.66
N ILE A 483 -6.39 -3.79 15.52
CA ILE A 483 -5.83 -5.07 15.10
C ILE A 483 -4.84 -4.84 13.95
N PRO A 484 -3.52 -5.02 14.19
CA PRO A 484 -2.51 -4.88 13.15
C PRO A 484 -2.73 -5.88 12.01
N GLY A 485 -2.30 -5.51 10.81
CA GLY A 485 -2.33 -6.40 9.65
C GLY A 485 -1.41 -7.61 9.83
N PRO A 486 -1.70 -8.75 9.18
CA PRO A 486 -0.85 -9.95 9.24
C PRO A 486 0.64 -9.72 8.95
N ALA A 487 0.98 -8.79 8.05
CA ALA A 487 2.38 -8.46 7.76
C ALA A 487 3.09 -7.80 8.95
N GLU A 488 2.39 -6.94 9.71
CA GLU A 488 2.89 -6.29 10.93
C GLU A 488 3.12 -7.32 12.04
N LEU A 489 2.16 -8.22 12.23
CA LEU A 489 2.29 -9.32 13.19
C LEU A 489 3.48 -10.22 12.84
N HIS A 490 3.64 -10.56 11.56
CA HIS A 490 4.77 -11.35 11.07
C HIS A 490 6.11 -10.65 11.30
N ALA A 491 6.22 -9.36 10.94
CA ALA A 491 7.43 -8.57 11.12
C ALA A 491 7.82 -8.46 12.61
N TYR A 492 6.83 -8.29 13.49
CA TYR A 492 7.02 -8.21 14.93
C TYR A 492 7.56 -9.53 15.51
N VAL A 493 6.94 -10.67 15.18
CA VAL A 493 7.40 -12.00 15.61
C VAL A 493 8.83 -12.26 15.16
N ARG A 494 9.18 -11.93 13.91
CA ARG A 494 10.55 -12.09 13.41
C ARG A 494 11.55 -11.21 14.16
N ALA A 495 11.19 -9.96 14.47
CA ALA A 495 12.06 -9.05 15.19
C ALA A 495 12.31 -9.54 16.63
N LEU A 496 11.25 -9.93 17.36
CA LEU A 496 11.37 -10.51 18.70
C LEU A 496 12.17 -11.82 18.70
N GLY A 497 11.97 -12.68 17.70
CA GLY A 497 12.69 -13.94 17.57
C GLY A 497 14.20 -13.75 17.39
N VAL A 498 14.63 -12.79 16.57
CA VAL A 498 16.06 -12.45 16.39
C VAL A 498 16.66 -11.79 17.64
N LEU A 499 15.86 -11.00 18.37
CA LEU A 499 16.24 -10.43 19.67
C LEU A 499 16.21 -11.45 20.82
N ARG A 500 15.58 -12.62 20.61
CA ARG A 500 15.34 -13.67 21.61
C ARG A 500 14.53 -13.21 22.82
N ASP A 501 13.59 -12.31 22.57
CA ASP A 501 12.63 -11.90 23.57
C ASP A 501 11.49 -12.93 23.68
N TYR A 502 11.77 -14.05 24.35
CA TYR A 502 10.83 -15.15 24.51
C TYR A 502 9.61 -14.76 25.36
N GLU A 503 9.79 -13.86 26.33
CA GLU A 503 8.69 -13.27 27.09
C GLU A 503 7.79 -12.41 26.19
N GLY A 504 8.40 -11.62 25.30
CA GLY A 504 7.68 -10.85 24.28
C GLY A 504 6.89 -11.76 23.34
N LEU A 505 7.46 -12.88 22.89
CA LEU A 505 6.76 -13.86 22.04
C LEU A 505 5.58 -14.53 22.78
N TYR A 506 5.72 -14.81 24.08
CA TYR A 506 4.64 -15.35 24.90
C TYR A 506 3.52 -14.32 25.16
N SER A 507 3.89 -13.06 25.44
CA SER A 507 2.93 -11.97 25.55
C SER A 507 2.15 -11.78 24.25
N PHE A 508 2.86 -11.82 23.11
CA PHE A 508 2.26 -11.79 21.78
C PHE A 508 1.28 -12.94 21.53
N SER A 509 1.64 -14.19 21.84
CA SER A 509 0.74 -15.33 21.64
C SER A 509 -0.50 -15.26 22.53
N THR A 510 -0.36 -14.71 23.74
CA THR A 510 -1.48 -14.44 24.66
C THR A 510 -2.44 -13.43 24.05
N TRP A 511 -1.93 -12.30 23.55
CA TRP A 511 -2.73 -11.28 22.86
C TRP A 511 -3.40 -11.84 21.60
N LEU A 512 -2.64 -12.57 20.76
CA LEU A 512 -3.12 -13.14 19.50
C LEU A 512 -4.29 -14.11 19.73
N THR A 513 -4.19 -14.93 20.79
CA THR A 513 -5.22 -15.90 21.17
C THR A 513 -6.46 -15.21 21.75
N LYS A 514 -6.27 -14.17 22.59
CA LYS A 514 -7.36 -13.37 23.16
C LYS A 514 -8.20 -12.68 22.09
N HIS A 515 -7.58 -12.19 21.02
CA HIS A 515 -8.22 -11.44 19.93
C HIS A 515 -8.34 -12.26 18.63
N ASN A 516 -8.43 -13.59 18.73
CA ASN A 516 -8.36 -14.47 17.57
C ASN A 516 -9.46 -14.21 16.54
N ILE A 517 -10.66 -13.83 16.98
CA ILE A 517 -11.82 -13.61 16.10
C ILE A 517 -11.55 -12.40 15.20
N GLU A 518 -11.12 -11.29 15.81
CA GLU A 518 -10.82 -10.04 15.11
C GLU A 518 -9.57 -10.19 14.24
N VAL A 519 -8.54 -10.91 14.69
CA VAL A 519 -7.34 -11.21 13.90
C VAL A 519 -7.68 -12.03 12.66
N ILE A 520 -8.53 -13.06 12.76
CA ILE A 520 -8.95 -13.86 11.62
C ILE A 520 -9.78 -13.01 10.65
N ALA A 521 -10.70 -12.19 11.15
CA ALA A 521 -11.47 -11.27 10.31
C ALA A 521 -10.56 -10.28 9.58
N ARG A 522 -9.59 -9.71 10.30
CA ARG A 522 -8.58 -8.78 9.78
C ARG A 522 -7.70 -9.41 8.69
N ALA A 523 -7.32 -10.67 8.88
CA ALA A 523 -6.54 -11.44 7.91
C ALA A 523 -7.36 -11.74 6.64
N ARG A 524 -8.63 -12.14 6.78
CA ARG A 524 -9.54 -12.39 5.63
C ARG A 524 -9.87 -11.13 4.84
N ALA A 525 -9.88 -9.96 5.49
CA ALA A 525 -10.12 -8.68 4.84
C ALA A 525 -8.93 -8.19 3.97
N GLN A 526 -7.73 -8.78 4.13
CA GLN A 526 -6.58 -8.49 3.30
C GLN A 526 -6.33 -9.63 2.30
N HIS A 527 -6.06 -9.26 1.05
CA HIS A 527 -5.61 -10.22 0.05
C HIS A 527 -4.30 -10.88 0.51
N GLY A 528 -4.24 -12.22 0.45
CA GLY A 528 -3.12 -13.01 1.00
C GLY A 528 -2.96 -12.93 2.53
N GLY A 529 -3.90 -12.30 3.25
CA GLY A 529 -3.76 -12.05 4.68
C GLY A 529 -3.86 -13.33 5.52
N SER A 530 -4.70 -14.29 5.12
CA SER A 530 -4.76 -15.62 5.75
C SER A 530 -3.44 -16.39 5.63
N ASP A 531 -2.81 -16.34 4.47
CA ASP A 531 -1.51 -16.98 4.23
C ASP A 531 -0.41 -16.30 5.04
N MET A 532 -0.43 -14.97 5.11
CA MET A 532 0.49 -14.21 5.93
C MET A 532 0.28 -14.49 7.43
N LEU A 533 -0.96 -14.67 7.89
CA LEU A 533 -1.26 -15.08 9.26
C LEU A 533 -0.69 -16.46 9.55
N PHE A 534 -0.84 -17.43 8.64
CA PHE A 534 -0.23 -18.75 8.77
C PHE A 534 1.30 -18.64 8.83
N ARG A 535 1.92 -17.83 7.96
CA ARG A 535 3.36 -17.54 7.99
C ARG A 535 3.79 -16.93 9.32
N THR A 536 2.97 -16.10 9.96
CA THR A 536 3.21 -15.61 11.33
C THR A 536 3.27 -16.73 12.36
N LEU A 537 2.36 -17.69 12.31
CA LEU A 537 2.36 -18.84 13.22
C LEU A 537 3.61 -19.72 13.00
N VAL A 538 3.99 -19.96 11.74
CA VAL A 538 5.21 -20.70 11.40
C VAL A 538 6.47 -19.95 11.88
N ALA A 539 6.51 -18.62 11.71
CA ALA A 539 7.59 -17.78 12.19
C ALA A 539 7.69 -17.80 13.73
N LEU A 540 6.56 -17.84 14.44
CA LEU A 540 6.51 -17.96 15.90
C LEU A 540 7.11 -19.28 16.37
N ARG A 541 6.77 -20.39 15.70
CA ARG A 541 7.41 -21.69 15.96
C ARG A 541 8.91 -21.66 15.67
N ALA A 542 9.32 -21.09 14.53
CA ALA A 542 10.73 -20.97 14.17
C ALA A 542 11.51 -20.13 15.21
N ALA A 543 10.91 -19.04 15.69
CA ALA A 543 11.50 -18.15 16.70
C ALA A 543 11.77 -18.85 18.03
N THR A 544 10.78 -19.59 18.55
CA THR A 544 10.92 -20.32 19.81
C THR A 544 11.90 -21.49 19.70
N GLY A 545 12.00 -22.11 18.51
CA GLY A 545 12.96 -23.18 18.23
C GLY A 545 14.39 -22.73 17.95
N GLY A 546 14.63 -21.43 17.78
CA GLY A 546 15.95 -20.86 17.45
C GLY A 546 16.35 -20.96 15.98
N TRP A 547 15.40 -21.19 15.07
CA TRP A 547 15.66 -21.50 13.66
C TRP A 547 15.62 -20.28 12.71
N LEU A 548 15.41 -19.06 13.22
CA LEU A 548 15.29 -17.86 12.39
C LEU A 548 16.63 -17.34 11.82
N GLU A 549 17.77 -17.86 12.28
CA GLU A 549 19.10 -17.53 11.77
C GLU A 549 19.81 -18.79 11.24
N GLU A 550 19.59 -19.12 9.97
CA GLU A 550 20.40 -20.00 9.08
C GLU A 550 21.08 -21.25 9.70
N GLY A 551 20.49 -21.89 10.72
CA GLY A 551 20.95 -23.17 11.28
C GLY A 551 22.38 -23.21 11.87
N LEU A 552 23.12 -22.10 11.86
CA LEU A 552 24.51 -22.00 12.30
C LEU A 552 24.66 -21.55 13.76
N ASP A 553 23.53 -21.36 14.44
CA ASP A 553 23.51 -20.67 15.72
C ASP A 553 23.52 -21.64 16.91
N ALA A 554 24.70 -21.82 17.53
CA ALA A 554 24.91 -22.66 18.72
C ALA A 554 24.35 -22.06 20.04
N ARG A 555 23.66 -20.93 19.96
CA ARG A 555 23.18 -20.16 21.12
C ARG A 555 21.82 -20.69 21.65
N PRO A 556 21.44 -20.40 22.92
CA PRO A 556 20.33 -21.09 23.59
C PRO A 556 18.94 -20.81 22.97
N LYS A 557 18.10 -21.86 22.96
CA LYS A 557 16.70 -21.84 22.51
C LYS A 557 15.79 -21.29 23.62
N ALA A 558 14.51 -21.05 23.28
CA ALA A 558 13.51 -20.71 24.30
C ALA A 558 13.43 -21.80 25.38
N PRO A 559 13.22 -21.45 26.65
CA PRO A 559 12.91 -22.41 27.71
C PRO A 559 11.72 -23.30 27.32
N GLU A 560 11.78 -24.59 27.68
CA GLU A 560 10.73 -25.54 27.28
C GLU A 560 9.36 -25.19 27.86
N GLU A 561 9.31 -24.60 29.05
CA GLU A 561 8.08 -24.09 29.65
C GLU A 561 7.39 -23.04 28.76
N ILE A 562 8.16 -22.06 28.26
CA ILE A 562 7.63 -21.00 27.38
C ILE A 562 7.15 -21.59 26.05
N LYS A 563 7.88 -22.56 25.48
CA LYS A 563 7.49 -23.24 24.25
C LYS A 563 6.17 -23.98 24.39
N GLU A 564 6.01 -24.77 25.44
CA GLU A 564 4.77 -25.52 25.68
C GLU A 564 3.59 -24.59 25.99
N LEU A 565 3.82 -23.49 26.71
CA LEU A 565 2.78 -22.47 26.93
C LEU A 565 2.31 -21.82 25.62
N ILE A 566 3.24 -21.37 24.75
CA ILE A 566 2.89 -20.79 23.45
C ILE A 566 2.15 -21.82 22.57
N LYS A 567 2.66 -23.05 22.52
CA LYS A 567 2.06 -24.14 21.75
C LYS A 567 0.64 -24.46 22.23
N ALA A 568 0.40 -24.50 23.54
CA ALA A 568 -0.93 -24.72 24.11
C ALA A 568 -1.90 -23.59 23.71
N GLN A 569 -1.47 -22.33 23.79
CA GLN A 569 -2.28 -21.18 23.38
C GLN A 569 -2.67 -21.23 21.90
N ILE A 570 -1.71 -21.42 20.99
CA ILE A 570 -1.99 -21.48 19.55
C ILE A 570 -2.85 -22.71 19.19
N SER A 571 -2.62 -23.84 19.85
CA SER A 571 -3.41 -25.07 19.61
C SER A 571 -4.85 -24.95 20.12
N SER A 572 -5.15 -24.01 21.02
CA SER A 572 -6.52 -23.78 21.51
C SER A 572 -7.46 -23.16 20.47
N VAL A 573 -6.92 -22.58 19.39
CA VAL A 573 -7.71 -21.93 18.33
C VAL A 573 -7.86 -22.89 17.14
N GLU A 574 -8.98 -23.62 17.09
CA GLU A 574 -9.25 -24.64 16.06
C GLU A 574 -9.11 -24.10 14.62
N LYS A 575 -9.55 -22.85 14.38
CA LYS A 575 -9.53 -22.21 13.06
C LYS A 575 -8.13 -22.01 12.49
N TRP A 576 -7.07 -22.12 13.29
CA TRP A 576 -5.67 -22.01 12.83
C TRP A 576 -5.06 -23.34 12.40
N GLY A 577 -5.76 -24.47 12.61
CA GLY A 577 -5.24 -25.80 12.26
C GLY A 577 -4.16 -26.33 13.22
N GLY A 578 -4.03 -25.72 14.41
CA GLY A 578 -3.12 -26.16 15.46
C GLY A 578 -1.68 -25.62 15.34
N TRP A 579 -0.76 -26.19 16.13
CA TRP A 579 0.65 -25.80 16.12
C TRP A 579 1.33 -26.24 14.82
N PRO A 580 1.98 -25.34 14.05
CA PRO A 580 2.54 -25.69 12.75
C PRO A 580 3.56 -26.83 12.83
N SER A 581 3.59 -27.72 11.83
CA SER A 581 4.54 -28.85 11.80
C SER A 581 5.98 -28.40 11.51
N GLN A 582 6.96 -29.28 11.78
CA GLN A 582 8.38 -28.99 11.49
C GLN A 582 8.65 -28.82 9.99
N LYS A 583 7.90 -29.52 9.13
CA LYS A 583 7.97 -29.39 7.67
C LYS A 583 7.77 -27.95 7.22
N TYR A 584 6.76 -27.27 7.78
CA TYR A 584 6.48 -25.87 7.44
C TYR A 584 7.58 -24.92 7.94
N VAL A 585 8.23 -25.22 9.07
CA VAL A 585 9.38 -24.43 9.54
C VAL A 585 10.56 -24.56 8.59
N GLN A 586 10.85 -25.77 8.11
CA GLN A 586 11.93 -26.00 7.14
C GLN A 586 11.67 -25.22 5.84
N LEU A 587 10.46 -25.39 5.28
CA LEU A 587 10.03 -24.62 4.11
C LEU A 587 10.12 -23.11 4.36
N TYR A 588 9.89 -22.64 5.59
CA TYR A 588 9.86 -21.20 5.89
C TYR A 588 11.26 -20.60 5.80
N ILE A 589 12.25 -21.33 6.33
CA ILE A 589 13.66 -20.94 6.35
C ILE A 589 14.23 -20.96 4.93
N GLU A 590 13.87 -21.96 4.15
CA GLU A 590 14.26 -22.09 2.73
C GLU A 590 13.55 -21.06 1.82
N GLY A 591 12.60 -20.27 2.36
CA GLY A 591 11.82 -19.30 1.60
C GLY A 591 10.69 -19.91 0.76
N HIS A 592 10.38 -21.19 0.99
CA HIS A 592 9.44 -22.01 0.24
C HIS A 592 8.09 -22.28 0.93
N VAL A 593 7.72 -21.60 2.02
CA VAL A 593 6.34 -21.75 2.59
C VAL A 593 5.32 -21.23 1.59
N LYS A 594 4.78 -22.15 0.80
CA LYS A 594 3.62 -21.96 -0.07
C LYS A 594 2.35 -21.97 0.76
N SER A 595 1.37 -21.20 0.30
CA SER A 595 -0.02 -21.17 0.76
C SER A 595 -0.69 -22.51 0.47
N ALA A 596 -0.49 -23.49 1.35
CA ALA A 596 -1.41 -24.62 1.44
C ALA A 596 -2.22 -24.41 2.72
N THR A 597 -3.54 -24.56 2.62
CA THR A 597 -4.37 -24.84 3.81
C THR A 597 -3.68 -25.95 4.60
N PRO A 598 -3.56 -25.84 5.94
CA PRO A 598 -2.92 -26.87 6.72
C PRO A 598 -3.63 -28.19 6.43
N GLU A 599 -2.91 -29.15 5.82
CA GLU A 599 -3.35 -30.53 5.84
C GLU A 599 -3.34 -30.94 7.31
N VAL A 600 -4.54 -31.02 7.87
CA VAL A 600 -4.77 -31.56 9.21
C VAL A 600 -4.39 -33.04 9.18
N GLY A 601 -3.44 -33.44 10.04
CA GLY A 601 -3.20 -34.84 10.36
C GLY A 601 -1.76 -35.10 10.83
N GLY A 602 -1.49 -35.69 11.99
CA GLY A 602 -2.39 -36.47 12.83
C GLY A 602 -1.86 -36.65 14.26
N ARG A 603 -2.66 -37.41 15.00
CA ARG A 603 -2.24 -38.10 16.22
C ARG A 603 -0.94 -38.88 16.00
#